data_AF-A0A0U5DCX9-F1
#
_entry.id   AF-A0A0U5DCX9-F1
#
_cell.length_a   1.000
_cell.length_b   1.000
_cell.length_c   1.000
_cell.angle_alpha   90.00
_cell.angle_beta   90.00
_cell.angle_gamma   90.00
#
_symmetry.space_group_name_H-M   'P 1'
#
loop_
_entity.id
_entity.type
_entity.pdbx_description
1 polymer ?
#
loop_
_entity_poly.entity_id
_entity_poly.type
_entity_poly.pdbx_seq_one_letter_code
_entity_poly.pdbx_strand_id
1 'polypeptide(L)'
;MFVGTVRQWTGEIETTKIEYSAYHPMAEKQLEKIAAPIEKQGGRVVVAHRTGELGLTDIAVFVGVAAPHRAEAFKWCQYVIDTLKHEVPIWKKEYDTDKVRWGN
;
A
#
# COMPACT_ATOMS: atom_id res chain seq x y z
N MET A 1 -4.29 -6.12 10.67
CA MET A 1 -3.32 -5.21 10.02
C MET A 1 -2.68 -5.91 8.85
N PHE A 2 -2.21 -5.14 7.88
CA PHE A 2 -1.41 -5.61 6.75
C PHE A 2 -0.16 -4.73 6.62
N VAL A 3 0.96 -5.36 6.28
CA VAL A 3 2.24 -4.69 6.02
C VAL A 3 2.78 -5.21 4.70
N GLY A 4 2.93 -4.33 3.73
CA GLY A 4 3.57 -4.64 2.46
C GLY A 4 5.04 -4.26 2.52
N THR A 5 5.92 -5.24 2.34
CA THR A 5 7.38 -5.04 2.31
C THR A 5 7.94 -5.26 0.92
N VAL A 6 9.08 -4.63 0.62
CA VAL A 6 9.83 -4.91 -0.61
C VAL A 6 10.36 -6.34 -0.56
N ARG A 7 10.12 -7.10 -1.62
CA ARG A 7 10.59 -8.48 -1.80
C ARG A 7 11.73 -8.50 -2.82
N GLN A 8 12.70 -9.39 -2.59
CA GLN A 8 13.80 -9.58 -3.52
C GLN A 8 13.37 -10.30 -4.80
N TRP A 9 12.49 -11.29 -4.70
CA TRP A 9 12.13 -12.14 -5.84
C TRP A 9 10.68 -11.96 -6.26
N THR A 10 10.47 -11.73 -7.56
CA THR A 10 9.15 -11.81 -8.22
C THR A 10 9.26 -12.74 -9.42
N GLY A 11 8.93 -14.02 -9.21
CA GLY A 11 9.24 -15.07 -10.19
C GLY A 11 10.77 -15.22 -10.32
N GLU A 12 11.28 -15.12 -11.53
CA GLU A 12 12.72 -15.18 -11.83
C GLU A 12 13.42 -13.81 -11.74
N ILE A 13 12.67 -12.73 -11.49
CA ILE A 13 13.21 -11.37 -11.46
C ILE A 13 13.72 -11.04 -10.07
N GLU A 14 14.99 -10.66 -9.98
CA GLU A 14 15.66 -10.17 -8.78
C GLU A 14 15.60 -8.63 -8.71
N THR A 15 14.90 -8.11 -7.71
CA THR A 15 14.79 -6.67 -7.42
C THR A 15 15.74 -6.30 -6.28
N THR A 16 16.50 -5.22 -6.46
CA THR A 16 17.46 -4.70 -5.46
C THR A 16 16.86 -3.60 -4.59
N LYS A 17 16.02 -2.74 -5.18
CA LYS A 17 15.29 -1.66 -4.51
C LYS A 17 14.05 -1.24 -5.29
N ILE A 18 13.15 -0.52 -4.61
CA ILE A 18 11.99 0.13 -5.22
C ILE A 18 12.01 1.61 -4.87
N GLU A 19 11.68 2.47 -5.83
CA GLU A 19 11.44 3.88 -5.60
C GLU A 19 9.95 4.17 -5.80
N TYR A 20 9.32 4.76 -4.78
CA TYR A 20 7.91 5.13 -4.81
C TYR A 20 7.73 6.63 -4.99
N SER A 21 6.84 7.01 -5.90
CA SER A 21 6.44 8.40 -6.13
C SER A 21 4.93 8.55 -5.97
N ALA A 22 4.46 9.71 -5.51
CA ALA A 22 3.04 9.95 -5.31
C ALA A 22 2.65 11.39 -5.63
N TYR A 23 1.42 11.58 -6.12
CA TYR A 23 0.81 12.91 -6.10
C TYR A 23 0.12 13.13 -4.74
N HIS A 24 0.90 13.59 -3.76
CA HIS A 24 0.52 13.60 -2.34
C HIS A 24 -0.89 14.15 -2.03
N PRO A 25 -1.28 15.36 -2.49
CA PRO A 25 -2.60 15.91 -2.16
C PRO A 25 -3.78 15.07 -2.68
N MET A 26 -3.60 14.37 -3.81
CA MET A 26 -4.62 13.49 -4.36
C MET A 26 -4.60 12.13 -3.68
N ALA A 27 -3.41 11.59 -3.38
CA ALA A 27 -3.26 10.33 -2.69
C ALA A 27 -3.92 10.37 -1.30
N GLU A 28 -3.66 11.42 -0.52
CA GLU A 28 -4.28 11.62 0.80
C GLU A 28 -5.82 11.66 0.70
N LYS A 29 -6.36 12.45 -0.23
CA LYS A 29 -7.82 12.52 -0.46
C LYS A 29 -8.44 11.19 -0.89
N GLN A 30 -7.73 10.37 -1.67
CA GLN A 30 -8.24 9.05 -2.04
C GLN A 30 -8.21 8.08 -0.86
N LEU A 31 -7.17 8.12 -0.03
CA LEU A 31 -7.10 7.31 1.20
C LEU A 31 -8.23 7.66 2.19
N GLU A 32 -8.54 8.95 2.35
CA GLU A 32 -9.69 9.41 3.15
C GLU A 32 -11.02 8.86 2.61
N LYS A 33 -11.20 8.87 1.29
CA LYS A 33 -12.41 8.31 0.64
C LYS A 33 -12.53 6.80 0.86
N ILE A 34 -11.43 6.06 0.82
CA ILE A 34 -11.39 4.61 1.06
C ILE A 34 -11.74 4.31 2.53
N ALA A 35 -11.29 5.14 3.48
CA ALA A 35 -11.57 4.98 4.90
C ALA A 35 -13.03 5.35 5.28
N ALA A 36 -13.59 6.39 4.68
CA ALA A 36 -14.90 6.95 5.01
C ALA A 36 -16.06 5.92 5.15
N PRO A 37 -16.27 4.95 4.24
CA PRO A 37 -17.35 3.97 4.40
C PRO A 37 -17.16 3.01 5.59
N ILE A 38 -15.91 2.74 5.99
CA ILE A 38 -15.59 1.92 7.17
C ILE A 38 -15.84 2.72 8.45
N GLU A 39 -15.41 3.98 8.47
CA GLU A 39 -15.61 4.86 9.64
C GLU A 39 -17.08 5.14 9.91
N LYS A 40 -17.90 5.26 8.87
CA LYS A 40 -19.37 5.35 8.98
C LYS A 40 -20.01 4.12 9.64
N GLN A 41 -19.37 2.95 9.55
CA GLN A 41 -19.80 1.71 10.20
C GLN A 41 -19.21 1.53 11.60
N GLY A 42 -18.53 2.55 12.15
CA GLY A 42 -17.92 2.51 13.48
C GLY A 42 -16.49 1.94 13.50
N GLY A 43 -15.90 1.66 12.33
CA GLY A 43 -14.50 1.27 12.24
C GLY A 43 -13.52 2.44 12.41
N ARG A 44 -12.23 2.11 12.50
CA ARG A 44 -11.12 3.07 12.41
C ARG A 44 -10.08 2.52 11.44
N VAL A 45 -9.56 3.39 10.59
CA VAL A 45 -8.58 3.02 9.56
C VAL A 45 -7.35 3.90 9.70
N VAL A 46 -6.17 3.29 9.61
CA VAL A 46 -4.89 3.97 9.45
C VAL A 46 -4.22 3.41 8.21
N VAL A 47 -3.84 4.28 7.29
CA VAL A 47 -3.06 3.92 6.11
C VAL A 47 -1.85 4.83 6.02
N ALA A 48 -0.68 4.22 5.81
CA ALA A 48 0.54 4.93 5.50
C ALA A 48 1.22 4.26 4.32
N HIS A 49 1.66 5.05 3.34
CA HIS A 49 2.45 4.57 2.22
C HIS A 49 3.72 5.41 2.12
N ARG A 50 4.88 4.75 2.16
CA ARG A 50 6.19 5.39 2.08
C ARG A 50 6.49 5.78 0.64
N THR A 51 7.05 6.96 0.43
CA THR A 51 7.61 7.42 -0.85
C THR A 51 9.14 7.51 -0.75
N GLY A 52 9.81 7.68 -1.89
CA GLY A 52 11.27 7.64 -2.00
C GLY A 52 11.82 6.22 -2.16
N GLU A 53 13.12 6.07 -1.91
CA GLU A 53 13.82 4.80 -2.09
C GLU A 53 13.62 3.84 -0.90
N LEU A 54 13.33 2.59 -1.23
CA LEU A 54 13.11 1.48 -0.32
C LEU A 54 14.02 0.31 -0.70
N GLY A 55 14.80 -0.17 0.28
CA GLY A 55 15.60 -1.38 0.16
C GLY A 55 14.79 -2.65 0.42
N LEU A 56 15.44 -3.80 0.33
CA LEU A 56 14.80 -5.07 0.67
C LEU A 56 14.27 -5.07 2.10
N THR A 57 13.12 -5.70 2.31
CA THR A 57 12.40 -5.81 3.59
C THR A 57 11.87 -4.50 4.18
N ASP A 58 12.17 -3.34 3.58
CA ASP A 58 11.55 -2.08 3.97
C ASP A 58 10.03 -2.13 3.82
N ILE A 59 9.35 -1.49 4.77
CA ILE A 59 7.89 -1.32 4.74
C ILE A 59 7.53 -0.25 3.72
N ALA A 60 6.84 -0.66 2.65
CA ALA A 60 6.27 0.22 1.64
C ALA A 60 4.90 0.75 2.06
N VAL A 61 4.06 -0.13 2.62
CA VAL A 61 2.68 0.21 2.98
C VAL A 61 2.27 -0.45 4.27
N PHE A 62 1.53 0.28 5.09
CA PHE A 62 0.88 -0.20 6.30
C PHE A 62 -0.62 0.09 6.22
N VAL A 63 -1.43 -0.91 6.57
CA VAL A 63 -2.88 -0.79 6.74
C VAL A 63 -3.28 -1.35 8.10
N GLY A 64 -3.85 -0.49 8.94
CA GLY A 64 -4.45 -0.84 10.22
C GLY A 64 -5.95 -0.62 10.18
N VAL A 65 -6.74 -1.61 10.62
CA VAL A 65 -8.18 -1.47 10.76
C VAL A 65 -8.61 -1.99 12.12
N ALA A 66 -9.36 -1.19 12.87
CA ALA A 66 -10.08 -1.60 14.07
C ALA A 66 -11.58 -1.71 13.75
N ALA A 67 -12.22 -2.74 14.28
CA ALA A 67 -13.64 -3.02 14.08
C ALA A 67 -14.26 -3.66 15.34
N PRO A 68 -15.58 -3.56 15.53
CA PRO A 68 -16.29 -4.25 16.62
C PRO A 68 -16.10 -5.77 16.60
N HIS A 69 -16.04 -6.37 15.41
CA HIS A 69 -15.87 -7.81 15.24
C HIS A 69 -14.72 -8.15 14.30
N ARG A 70 -13.99 -9.22 14.63
CA ARG A 70 -12.79 -9.65 13.88
C ARG A 70 -13.03 -9.87 12.38
N ALA A 71 -14.19 -10.38 12.00
CA ALA A 71 -14.51 -10.68 10.60
C ALA A 71 -14.55 -9.40 9.74
N GLU A 72 -15.11 -8.33 10.30
CA GLU A 72 -15.13 -7.01 9.67
C GLU A 72 -13.72 -6.45 9.56
N ALA A 73 -12.91 -6.55 10.62
CA ALA A 73 -11.53 -6.06 10.59
C ALA A 73 -10.70 -6.68 9.45
N PHE A 74 -10.79 -8.00 9.24
CA PHE A 74 -10.10 -8.66 8.12
C PHE A 74 -10.66 -8.23 6.77
N LYS A 75 -11.99 -8.24 6.60
CA LYS A 75 -12.65 -7.86 5.35
C LYS A 75 -12.30 -6.42 4.95
N TRP A 76 -12.39 -5.49 5.88
CA TRP A 76 -12.09 -4.08 5.66
C TRP A 76 -10.60 -3.84 5.41
N CYS A 77 -9.70 -4.53 6.13
CA CYS A 77 -8.27 -4.42 5.88
C CYS A 77 -7.90 -4.87 4.46
N GLN A 78 -8.51 -5.95 3.97
CA GLN A 78 -8.33 -6.43 2.60
C GLN A 78 -8.89 -5.42 1.58
N TYR A 79 -10.12 -4.93 1.81
CA TYR A 79 -10.73 -3.90 0.97
C TYR A 79 -9.85 -2.66 0.83
N VAL A 80 -9.27 -2.16 1.94
CA VAL A 80 -8.43 -0.96 1.92
C VAL A 80 -7.19 -1.18 1.06
N ILE A 81 -6.45 -2.28 1.22
CA ILE A 81 -5.22 -2.50 0.45
C ILE A 81 -5.50 -2.76 -1.03
N ASP A 82 -6.58 -3.48 -1.36
CA ASP A 82 -6.95 -3.75 -2.75
C ASP A 82 -7.40 -2.46 -3.47
N THR A 83 -8.22 -1.65 -2.80
CA THR A 83 -8.68 -0.37 -3.35
C THR A 83 -7.54 0.63 -3.49
N LEU A 84 -6.62 0.67 -2.50
CA LEU A 84 -5.44 1.53 -2.56
C LEU A 84 -4.63 1.28 -3.83
N LYS A 85 -4.32 0.00 -4.11
CA LYS A 85 -3.52 -0.39 -5.29
C LYS A 85 -4.19 -0.08 -6.63
N HIS A 86 -5.51 0.08 -6.63
CA HIS A 86 -6.27 0.35 -7.84
C HIS A 86 -6.52 1.85 -8.06
N GLU A 87 -6.79 2.61 -6.99
CA GLU A 87 -7.36 3.96 -7.09
C GLU A 87 -6.42 5.08 -6.63
N VAL A 88 -5.38 4.77 -5.85
CA VAL A 88 -4.50 5.80 -5.26
C VAL A 88 -3.31 6.05 -6.19
N PRO A 89 -3.04 7.31 -6.58
CA PRO A 89 -1.97 7.66 -7.52
C PRO A 89 -0.59 7.58 -6.86
N ILE A 90 -0.12 6.35 -6.68
CA ILE A 90 1.21 6.00 -6.20
C ILE A 90 1.83 5.09 -7.26
N TRP A 91 3.03 5.43 -7.70
CA TRP A 91 3.75 4.68 -8.71
C TRP A 91 5.02 4.09 -8.13
N LYS A 92 5.37 2.89 -8.59
CA LYS A 92 6.60 2.21 -8.20
C LYS A 92 7.53 2.06 -9.39
N LYS A 93 8.81 2.28 -9.12
CA LYS A 93 9.90 2.01 -10.03
C LYS A 93 10.80 0.95 -9.40
N GLU A 94 10.83 -0.23 -10.01
CA GLU A 94 11.60 -1.38 -9.54
C GLU A 94 12.97 -1.36 -10.22
N TYR A 95 14.03 -1.50 -9.43
CA TYR A 95 15.40 -1.62 -9.90
C TYR A 95 15.82 -3.07 -9.77
N ASP A 96 15.80 -3.79 -10.89
CA ASP A 96 16.27 -5.17 -10.97
C ASP A 96 17.77 -5.21 -11.27
N THR A 97 18.41 -6.37 -11.08
CA THR A 97 19.85 -6.55 -11.31
C THR A 97 20.30 -6.11 -12.70
N ASP A 98 19.44 -6.28 -13.72
CA ASP A 98 19.77 -6.01 -15.13
C ASP A 98 18.94 -4.89 -15.79
N LYS A 99 17.89 -4.37 -15.14
CA LYS A 99 16.94 -3.42 -15.76
C LYS A 99 16.11 -2.64 -14.76
N VAL A 100 15.48 -1.57 -15.25
CA VAL A 100 14.50 -0.78 -14.49
C VAL A 100 13.09 -1.03 -15.04
N ARG A 101 12.12 -1.33 -14.18
CA ARG A 101 10.71 -1.53 -14.53
C ARG A 101 9.82 -0.52 -13.81
N TRP A 102 8.74 -0.11 -14.47
CA TRP A 102 7.69 0.72 -13.87
C TRP A 102 6.44 -0.11 -13.64
N GLY A 103 5.80 0.09 -12.49
CA GLY A 103 4.52 -0.52 -12.17
C GLY A 103 3.59 0.44 -11.45
N ASN A 104 2.31 0.11 -11.50
CA ASN A 104 1.27 0.69 -10.66
C ASN A 104 1.06 -0.21 -9.44
#